data_AF-A0A8T5NJE0-F1
#
_entry.id   AF-A0A8T5NJE0-F1
#
_cell.length_a   1.000
_cell.length_b   1.000
_cell.length_c   1.000
_cell.angle_alpha   90.00
_cell.angle_beta   90.00
_cell.angle_gamma   90.00
#
_symmetry.space_group_name_H-M   'P 1'
#
loop_
_entity.id
_entity.type
_entity.pdbx_description
1 polymer ?
#
loop_
_entity_poly.entity_id
_entity_poly.type
_entity_poly.pdbx_seq_one_letter_code
_entity_poly.pdbx_strand_id
1 'polypeptide(L)'
;MSKNSEETITGVDIHGRLEALDQSVRSVDGRLRAVERRLSYKSQGKGGEQGAKEEYDIHNEIEELTYQIATLAKSVDEIKNSGNANVLNEIERKIEITQAGLASLDETNRNFKQKLEAFSDADRRLERLENMNKITIGKIKVPLELSGLIAALVLLVTGYLIFADKWNIIRSSYYPISIGIIFGAVVIAKFIMTNRKTD
;
A
#
# COMPACT_ATOMS: atom_id res chain seq x y z
N MET A 1 0.35 -16.31 -8.73
CA MET A 1 1.50 -16.19 -7.81
C MET A 1 1.06 -16.70 -6.45
N SER A 2 1.74 -17.73 -5.96
CA SER A 2 1.34 -18.65 -4.91
C SER A 2 1.63 -18.08 -3.51
N LYS A 3 0.62 -17.57 -2.79
CA LYS A 3 0.79 -17.09 -1.40
C LYS A 3 -0.29 -17.53 -0.40
N ASN A 4 -1.31 -18.28 -0.82
CA ASN A 4 -2.43 -18.68 0.06
C ASN A 4 -2.35 -20.12 0.59
N SER A 5 -1.28 -20.87 0.31
CA SER A 5 -1.19 -22.29 0.70
C SER A 5 -0.44 -22.54 2.01
N GLU A 6 0.30 -21.59 2.58
CA GLU A 6 1.10 -21.82 3.81
C GLU A 6 0.35 -21.47 5.11
N GLU A 7 -0.54 -20.47 5.11
CA GLU A 7 -1.35 -20.11 6.30
C GLU A 7 -2.36 -21.20 6.68
N THR A 8 -2.81 -22.01 5.71
CA THR A 8 -3.73 -23.12 5.97
C THR A 8 -3.02 -24.34 6.55
N ILE A 9 -1.76 -24.59 6.20
CA ILE A 9 -1.04 -25.80 6.65
C ILE A 9 -0.70 -25.72 8.14
N THR A 10 -0.29 -24.55 8.64
CA THR A 10 0.12 -24.39 10.05
C THR A 10 -1.07 -24.29 11.01
N GLY A 11 -2.15 -23.62 10.60
CA GLY A 11 -3.39 -23.55 11.37
C GLY A 11 -4.09 -24.91 11.48
N VAL A 12 -4.08 -25.70 10.39
CA VAL A 12 -4.62 -27.06 10.37
C VAL A 12 -3.76 -28.02 11.21
N ASP A 13 -2.43 -27.88 11.19
CA ASP A 13 -1.54 -28.72 11.99
C ASP A 13 -1.69 -28.48 13.50
N ILE A 14 -1.73 -27.22 13.95
CA ILE A 14 -1.95 -26.91 15.38
C ILE A 14 -3.37 -27.32 15.80
N HIS A 15 -4.38 -27.11 14.95
CA HIS A 15 -5.75 -27.50 15.26
C HIS A 15 -5.91 -29.02 15.37
N GLY A 16 -5.33 -29.78 14.43
CA GLY A 16 -5.35 -31.25 14.48
C GLY A 16 -4.59 -31.81 15.68
N ARG A 17 -3.47 -31.19 16.08
CA ARG A 17 -2.73 -31.58 17.30
C ARG A 17 -3.50 -31.22 18.57
N LEU A 18 -4.23 -30.11 18.58
CA LEU A 18 -5.11 -29.73 19.70
C LEU A 18 -6.31 -30.68 19.83
N GLU A 19 -6.85 -31.17 18.72
CA GLU A 19 -7.94 -32.15 18.69
C GLU A 19 -7.46 -33.52 19.19
N ALA A 20 -6.27 -33.96 18.77
CA ALA A 20 -5.64 -35.17 19.31
C ALA A 20 -5.37 -35.04 20.82
N LEU A 21 -4.97 -33.85 21.28
CA LEU A 21 -4.82 -33.54 22.70
C LEU A 21 -6.15 -33.68 23.45
N ASP A 22 -7.24 -33.08 22.96
CA ASP A 22 -8.56 -33.17 23.59
C ASP A 22 -9.05 -34.63 23.68
N GLN A 23 -8.85 -35.42 22.63
CA GLN A 23 -9.16 -36.85 22.63
C GLN A 23 -8.36 -37.62 23.68
N SER A 24 -7.05 -37.33 23.80
CA SER A 24 -6.20 -37.98 24.81
C SER A 24 -6.56 -37.57 26.25
N VAL A 25 -6.94 -36.31 26.49
CA VAL A 25 -7.43 -35.86 27.79
C VAL A 25 -8.74 -36.57 28.18
N ARG A 26 -9.68 -36.69 27.25
CA ARG A 26 -10.93 -37.45 27.48
C ARG A 26 -10.67 -38.93 27.74
N SER A 27 -9.70 -39.53 27.06
CA SER A 27 -9.28 -40.92 27.32
C SER A 27 -8.73 -41.09 28.74
N VAL A 28 -7.84 -40.18 29.18
CA VAL A 28 -7.29 -40.20 30.53
C VAL A 28 -8.39 -40.02 31.58
N ASP A 29 -9.32 -39.09 31.39
CA ASP A 29 -10.45 -38.85 32.31
C ASP A 29 -11.37 -40.07 32.45
N GLY A 30 -11.74 -40.70 31.32
CA GLY A 30 -12.58 -41.90 31.32
C GLY A 30 -11.93 -43.08 32.05
N ARG A 31 -10.62 -43.25 31.88
CA ARG A 31 -9.84 -44.33 32.52
C ARG A 31 -9.59 -44.04 34.00
N LEU A 32 -9.30 -42.79 34.38
CA LEU A 32 -9.19 -42.36 35.77
C LEU A 32 -10.49 -42.64 36.53
N ARG A 33 -11.65 -42.36 35.91
CA ARG A 33 -12.97 -42.63 36.49
C ARG A 33 -13.26 -44.13 36.62
N ALA A 34 -12.75 -44.98 35.73
CA ALA A 34 -12.85 -46.43 35.85
C ALA A 34 -12.02 -46.95 37.04
N VAL A 35 -10.79 -46.46 37.17
CA VAL A 35 -9.90 -46.75 38.31
C VAL A 35 -10.53 -46.30 39.62
N GLU A 36 -11.12 -45.10 39.66
CA GLU A 36 -11.81 -44.56 40.84
C GLU A 36 -12.99 -45.44 41.28
N ARG A 37 -13.83 -45.90 40.34
CA ARG A 37 -14.97 -46.79 40.65
C ARG A 37 -14.50 -48.13 41.23
N ARG A 38 -13.42 -48.71 40.69
CA ARG A 38 -12.88 -49.99 41.14
C ARG A 38 -12.21 -49.88 42.51
N LEU A 39 -11.46 -48.81 42.75
CA LEU A 39 -10.90 -48.50 44.08
C LEU A 39 -12.01 -48.25 45.11
N SER A 40 -13.08 -47.55 44.73
CA SER A 40 -14.25 -47.32 45.59
C SER A 40 -14.96 -48.63 45.94
N TYR A 41 -15.10 -49.55 44.99
CA TYR A 41 -15.66 -50.89 45.23
C TYR A 41 -14.76 -51.74 46.16
N LYS A 42 -13.43 -51.73 45.96
CA LYS A 42 -12.45 -52.40 46.83
C LYS A 42 -12.50 -51.88 48.27
N SER A 43 -12.78 -50.59 48.45
CA SER A 43 -12.91 -49.92 49.76
C SER A 43 -14.18 -50.28 50.55
N GLN A 44 -15.25 -50.78 49.91
CA GLN A 44 -16.55 -51.04 50.58
C GLN A 44 -16.73 -52.48 51.10
N GLY A 45 -15.68 -53.30 51.11
CA GLY A 45 -15.66 -54.58 51.85
C GLY A 45 -16.58 -55.70 51.33
N LYS A 46 -17.20 -55.56 50.15
CA LYS A 46 -17.99 -56.62 49.50
C LYS A 46 -17.14 -57.55 48.62
N GLY A 47 -16.00 -58.02 49.16
CA GLY A 47 -15.07 -58.90 48.45
C GLY A 47 -15.46 -60.37 48.58
N GLY A 48 -16.43 -60.83 47.77
CA GLY A 48 -16.70 -62.26 47.56
C GLY A 48 -15.82 -62.83 46.46
N GLU A 49 -14.87 -63.69 46.83
CA GLU A 49 -14.18 -64.73 46.02
C GLU A 49 -13.58 -64.41 44.63
N GLN A 50 -13.52 -63.15 44.17
CA GLN A 50 -12.85 -62.77 42.91
C GLN A 50 -11.51 -62.03 43.08
N GLY A 51 -10.96 -61.99 44.30
CA GLY A 51 -9.85 -61.11 44.70
C GLY A 51 -8.47 -61.35 44.09
N ALA A 52 -8.25 -62.39 43.28
CA ALA A 52 -6.93 -62.68 42.69
C ALA A 52 -6.78 -62.30 41.21
N LYS A 53 -7.88 -62.07 40.48
CA LYS A 53 -7.85 -61.64 39.06
C LYS A 53 -7.97 -60.12 38.88
N GLU A 54 -8.58 -59.42 39.83
CA GLU A 54 -8.80 -57.96 39.74
C GLU A 54 -7.58 -57.11 40.14
N GLU A 55 -6.64 -57.66 40.93
CA GLU A 55 -5.45 -56.91 41.37
C GLU A 55 -4.42 -56.70 40.24
N TYR A 56 -4.39 -57.60 39.26
CA TYR A 56 -3.56 -57.44 38.05
C TYR A 56 -4.10 -56.37 37.08
N ASP A 57 -5.41 -56.14 37.06
CA ASP A 57 -6.06 -55.24 36.09
C ASP A 57 -5.84 -53.76 36.44
N ILE A 58 -5.85 -53.43 37.73
CA ILE A 58 -5.67 -52.05 38.21
C ILE A 58 -4.22 -51.57 38.01
N HIS A 59 -3.23 -52.42 38.26
CA HIS A 59 -1.83 -52.03 38.06
C HIS A 59 -1.49 -51.77 36.60
N ASN A 60 -2.01 -52.60 35.69
CA ASN A 60 -1.83 -52.41 34.25
C ASN A 60 -2.53 -51.14 33.75
N GLU A 61 -3.73 -50.83 34.24
CA GLU A 61 -4.44 -49.59 33.93
C GLU A 61 -3.68 -48.35 34.43
N ILE A 62 -3.10 -48.40 35.64
CA ILE A 62 -2.28 -47.31 36.21
C ILE A 62 -0.99 -47.10 35.40
N GLU A 63 -0.32 -48.17 34.99
CA GLU A 63 0.90 -48.09 34.19
C GLU A 63 0.60 -47.48 32.80
N GLU A 64 -0.50 -47.92 32.18
CA GLU A 64 -0.94 -47.38 30.89
C GLU A 64 -1.50 -45.94 31.02
N LEU A 65 -2.08 -45.55 32.16
CA LEU A 65 -2.43 -44.15 32.47
C LEU A 65 -1.18 -43.29 32.60
N THR A 66 -0.16 -43.79 33.29
CA THR A 66 1.13 -43.11 33.45
C THR A 66 1.80 -42.89 32.10
N TYR A 67 1.76 -43.91 31.23
CA TYR A 67 2.24 -43.80 29.85
C TYR A 67 1.47 -42.74 29.06
N GLN A 68 0.13 -42.76 29.12
CA GLN A 68 -0.70 -41.78 28.41
C GLN A 68 -0.46 -40.34 28.89
N ILE A 69 -0.30 -40.12 30.19
CA ILE A 69 0.05 -38.82 30.78
C ILE A 69 1.44 -38.35 30.31
N ALA A 70 2.42 -39.26 30.21
CA ALA A 70 3.75 -38.93 29.71
C ALA A 70 3.72 -38.53 28.23
N THR A 71 2.97 -39.26 27.39
CA THR A 71 2.75 -38.86 25.98
C THR A 71 1.99 -37.56 25.84
N LEU A 72 1.00 -37.31 26.72
CA LEU A 72 0.25 -36.05 26.75
C LEU A 72 1.19 -34.88 27.06
N ALA A 73 2.01 -35.01 28.11
CA ALA A 73 2.99 -34.00 28.51
C ALA A 73 3.96 -33.66 27.37
N LYS A 74 4.44 -34.69 26.64
CA LYS A 74 5.29 -34.49 25.46
C LYS A 74 4.57 -33.75 24.34
N SER A 75 3.33 -34.12 24.02
CA SER A 75 2.55 -33.47 22.97
C SER A 75 2.24 -32.00 23.28
N VAL A 76 1.97 -31.67 24.55
CA VAL A 76 1.78 -30.29 25.02
C VAL A 76 3.05 -29.46 24.81
N ASP A 77 4.21 -30.02 25.15
CA ASP A 77 5.48 -29.29 25.04
C ASP A 77 5.86 -29.05 23.57
N GLU A 78 5.61 -30.02 22.70
CA GLU A 78 5.80 -29.85 21.26
C GLU A 78 4.81 -28.81 20.65
N ILE A 79 3.55 -28.78 21.08
CA ILE A 79 2.58 -27.75 20.65
C ILE A 79 3.05 -26.37 21.11
N LYS A 80 3.46 -26.24 22.38
CA LYS A 80 3.98 -25.00 22.95
C LYS A 80 5.20 -24.47 22.19
N ASN A 81 6.15 -25.34 21.88
CA ASN A 81 7.37 -24.96 21.17
C ASN A 81 7.11 -24.60 19.69
N SER A 82 6.22 -25.34 19.02
CA SER A 82 5.84 -25.05 17.63
C SER A 82 5.01 -23.77 17.49
N GLY A 83 4.13 -23.47 18.44
CA GLY A 83 3.34 -22.24 18.45
C GLY A 83 4.20 -20.99 18.65
N ASN A 84 5.16 -21.03 19.57
CA ASN A 84 5.99 -19.85 19.88
C ASN A 84 7.00 -19.53 18.77
N ALA A 85 7.70 -20.52 18.23
CA ALA A 85 8.75 -20.30 17.24
C ALA A 85 8.19 -19.79 15.90
N ASN A 86 7.08 -20.36 15.44
CA ASN A 86 6.50 -19.99 14.15
C ASN A 86 5.84 -18.60 14.19
N VAL A 87 5.16 -18.26 15.29
CA VAL A 87 4.54 -16.93 15.46
C VAL A 87 5.59 -15.84 15.58
N LEU A 88 6.67 -16.07 16.33
CA LEU A 88 7.77 -15.10 16.44
C LEU A 88 8.44 -14.86 15.08
N ASN A 89 8.74 -15.92 14.33
CA ASN A 89 9.34 -15.79 12.99
C ASN A 89 8.43 -15.06 11.99
N GLU A 90 7.12 -15.27 12.06
CA GLU A 90 6.15 -14.55 11.22
C GLU A 90 6.08 -13.07 11.59
N ILE A 91 6.07 -12.76 12.88
CA ILE A 91 6.08 -11.38 13.39
C ILE A 91 7.36 -10.66 12.95
N GLU A 92 8.52 -11.30 13.11
CA GLU A 92 9.83 -10.76 12.69
C GLU A 92 9.83 -10.44 11.18
N ARG A 93 9.36 -11.38 10.35
CA ARG A 93 9.27 -11.18 8.90
C ARG A 93 8.33 -10.04 8.53
N LYS A 94 7.17 -9.94 9.20
CA LYS A 94 6.23 -8.84 8.99
C LYS A 94 6.85 -7.50 9.38
N ILE A 95 7.57 -7.43 10.50
CA ILE A 95 8.29 -6.22 10.93
C ILE A 95 9.31 -5.80 9.88
N GLU A 96 10.12 -6.73 9.36
CA GLU A 96 11.15 -6.45 8.36
C GLU A 96 10.55 -5.90 7.06
N ILE A 97 9.47 -6.53 6.55
CA ILE A 97 8.75 -6.07 5.35
C ILE A 97 8.18 -4.67 5.57
N THR A 98 7.59 -4.42 6.74
CA THR A 98 6.98 -3.12 7.06
C THR A 98 8.03 -2.03 7.18
N GLN A 99 9.20 -2.36 7.75
CA GLN A 99 10.32 -1.44 7.90
C GLN A 99 10.96 -1.09 6.55
N ALA A 100 11.12 -2.08 5.65
CA ALA A 100 11.56 -1.85 4.28
C ALA A 100 10.56 -0.96 3.51
N GLY A 101 9.26 -1.21 3.69
CA GLY A 101 8.19 -0.37 3.13
C GLY A 101 8.28 1.09 3.62
N LEU A 102 8.49 1.29 4.92
CA LEU A 102 8.63 2.62 5.52
C LEU A 102 9.84 3.39 4.96
N ALA A 103 10.98 2.72 4.80
CA ALA A 103 12.19 3.31 4.24
C ALA A 103 11.98 3.77 2.79
N SER A 104 11.33 2.93 1.96
CA SER A 104 11.02 3.28 0.57
C SER A 104 10.03 4.46 0.47
N LEU A 105 9.10 4.56 1.41
CA LEU A 105 8.14 5.65 1.47
C LEU A 105 8.82 6.97 1.89
N ASP A 106 9.74 6.93 2.85
CA ASP A 106 10.53 8.11 3.25
C ASP A 106 11.39 8.62 2.08
N GLU A 107 12.05 7.72 1.35
CA GLU A 107 12.83 8.09 0.16
C GLU A 107 11.97 8.73 -0.92
N THR A 108 10.80 8.15 -1.18
CA THR A 108 9.84 8.72 -2.15
C THR A 108 9.38 10.11 -1.72
N ASN A 109 9.10 10.32 -0.43
CA ASN A 109 8.67 11.60 0.10
C ASN A 109 9.78 12.67 0.01
N ARG A 110 11.04 12.30 0.31
CA ARG A 110 12.21 13.17 0.11
C ARG A 110 12.36 13.59 -1.35
N ASN A 111 12.22 12.66 -2.28
CA ASN A 111 12.26 12.94 -3.72
C ASN A 111 11.14 13.89 -4.16
N PHE A 112 9.92 13.71 -3.65
CA PHE A 112 8.81 14.64 -3.94
C PHE A 112 9.08 16.03 -3.40
N LYS A 113 9.58 16.14 -2.17
CA LYS A 113 9.95 17.43 -1.56
C LYS A 113 11.02 18.15 -2.38
N GLN A 114 12.06 17.44 -2.80
CA GLN A 114 13.11 17.99 -3.65
C GLN A 114 12.57 18.46 -5.00
N LYS A 115 11.67 17.69 -5.64
CA LYS A 115 11.01 18.13 -6.88
C LYS A 115 10.16 19.38 -6.66
N LEU A 116 9.45 19.47 -5.54
CA LEU A 116 8.63 20.64 -5.21
C LEU A 116 9.50 21.90 -5.08
N GLU A 117 10.64 21.80 -4.40
CA GLU A 117 11.61 22.90 -4.25
C GLU A 117 12.18 23.30 -5.62
N ALA A 118 12.53 22.33 -6.46
CA ALA A 118 13.00 22.60 -7.82
C ALA A 118 11.93 23.29 -8.69
N PHE A 119 10.66 22.91 -8.55
CA PHE A 119 9.54 23.59 -9.21
C PHE A 119 9.36 25.03 -8.70
N SER A 120 9.43 25.25 -7.39
CA SER A 120 9.33 26.59 -6.80
C SER A 120 10.45 27.52 -7.30
N ASP A 121 11.66 27.01 -7.44
CA ASP A 121 12.78 27.76 -8.01
C ASP A 121 12.59 28.03 -9.51
N ALA A 122 12.03 27.07 -10.26
CA ALA A 122 11.68 27.27 -11.66
C ALA A 122 10.61 28.35 -11.83
N ASP A 123 9.57 28.35 -11.01
CA ASP A 123 8.52 29.37 -11.00
C ASP A 123 9.09 30.76 -10.70
N ARG A 124 9.98 30.86 -9.71
CA ARG A 124 10.67 32.13 -9.39
C ARG A 124 11.54 32.64 -10.53
N ARG A 125 12.21 31.73 -11.26
CA ARG A 125 12.98 32.09 -12.45
C ARG A 125 12.07 32.54 -13.59
N LEU A 126 10.95 31.87 -13.77
CA LEU A 126 9.94 32.21 -14.77
C LEU A 126 9.31 33.57 -14.49
N GLU A 127 9.00 33.88 -13.23
CA GLU A 127 8.49 35.18 -12.79
C GLU A 127 9.50 36.32 -13.06
N ARG A 128 10.80 36.06 -12.84
CA ARG A 128 11.86 37.02 -13.18
C ARG A 128 11.96 37.25 -14.69
N LEU A 129 11.92 36.17 -15.49
CA LEU A 129 11.95 36.25 -16.94
C LEU A 129 10.70 36.96 -17.49
N GLU A 130 9.52 36.67 -16.95
CA GLU A 130 8.28 37.34 -17.32
C GLU A 130 8.34 38.85 -17.01
N ASN A 131 8.92 39.22 -15.87
CA ASN A 131 9.10 40.63 -15.52
C ASN A 131 10.14 41.36 -16.38
N MET A 132 11.16 40.65 -16.89
CA MET A 132 12.15 41.23 -17.81
C MET A 132 11.63 41.37 -19.25
N ASN A 133 10.68 40.53 -19.68
CA ASN A 133 10.19 40.49 -21.07
C ASN A 133 8.98 41.44 -21.34
N LYS A 134 8.75 42.42 -20.45
CA LYS A 134 7.69 43.43 -20.55
C LYS A 134 8.27 44.72 -21.15
N ILE A 135 7.92 45.04 -22.39
CA ILE A 135 8.16 46.39 -22.93
C ILE A 135 6.98 47.28 -22.55
N THR A 136 7.29 48.38 -21.86
CA THR A 136 6.36 49.45 -21.54
C THR A 136 6.26 50.38 -22.74
N ILE A 137 5.12 50.36 -23.46
CA ILE A 137 4.77 51.42 -24.42
C ILE A 137 3.66 52.24 -23.76
N GLY A 138 4.02 53.39 -23.18
CA GLY A 138 3.09 54.24 -22.43
C GLY A 138 2.55 53.55 -21.16
N LYS A 139 1.22 53.58 -20.94
CA LYS A 139 0.55 52.90 -19.80
C LYS A 139 0.27 51.40 -20.03
N ILE A 140 0.65 50.85 -21.19
CA ILE A 140 0.29 49.49 -21.59
C ILE A 140 1.55 48.61 -21.57
N LYS A 141 1.52 47.57 -20.73
CA LYS A 141 2.58 46.55 -20.64
C LYS A 141 2.23 45.38 -21.56
N VAL A 142 2.98 45.21 -22.65
CA VAL A 142 2.77 44.13 -23.62
C VAL A 142 3.96 43.17 -23.53
N PRO A 143 3.78 41.88 -23.10
CA PRO A 143 4.81 40.87 -23.28
C PRO A 143 5.18 40.72 -24.75
N LEU A 144 6.49 40.77 -25.00
CA LEU A 144 7.13 40.76 -26.31
C LEU A 144 6.74 39.56 -27.19
N GLU A 145 6.41 38.42 -26.58
CA GLU A 145 6.18 37.16 -27.28
C GLU A 145 4.91 37.18 -28.16
N LEU A 146 3.82 37.80 -27.70
CA LEU A 146 2.57 37.84 -28.45
C LEU A 146 2.62 38.83 -29.62
N SER A 147 3.16 40.04 -29.39
CA SER A 147 3.31 41.01 -30.47
C SER A 147 4.37 40.55 -31.48
N GLY A 148 5.44 39.89 -31.02
CA GLY A 148 6.49 39.33 -31.88
C GLY A 148 5.98 38.17 -32.75
N LEU A 149 5.24 37.22 -32.17
CA LEU A 149 4.66 36.09 -32.90
C LEU A 149 3.65 36.57 -33.95
N ILE A 150 2.76 37.50 -33.59
CA ILE A 150 1.76 38.04 -34.52
C ILE A 150 2.42 38.86 -35.62
N ALA A 151 3.42 39.69 -35.30
CA ALA A 151 4.19 40.41 -36.31
C ALA A 151 4.93 39.47 -37.26
N ALA A 152 5.51 38.38 -36.75
CA ALA A 152 6.16 37.35 -37.56
C ALA A 152 5.15 36.63 -38.48
N LEU A 153 3.96 36.32 -37.98
CA LEU A 153 2.89 35.70 -38.77
C LEU A 153 2.38 36.64 -39.86
N VAL A 154 2.17 37.92 -39.54
CA VAL A 154 1.80 38.94 -40.52
C VAL A 154 2.90 39.10 -41.57
N LEU A 155 4.17 39.12 -41.18
CA LEU A 155 5.31 39.17 -42.11
C LEU A 155 5.40 37.93 -43.01
N LEU A 156 5.15 36.74 -42.46
CA LEU A 156 5.15 35.49 -43.22
C LEU A 156 4.03 35.50 -44.27
N VAL A 157 2.81 35.89 -43.88
CA VAL A 157 1.68 36.03 -44.81
C VAL A 157 1.97 37.10 -45.86
N THR A 158 2.55 38.23 -45.46
CA THR A 158 2.96 39.30 -46.38
C THR A 158 4.00 38.78 -47.39
N GLY A 159 5.03 38.08 -46.92
CA GLY A 159 6.07 37.49 -47.76
C GLY A 159 5.53 36.43 -48.72
N TYR A 160 4.58 35.61 -48.27
CA TYR A 160 3.89 34.64 -49.11
C TYR A 160 3.06 35.32 -50.22
N LEU A 161 2.34 36.40 -49.91
CA LEU A 161 1.58 37.18 -50.89
C LEU A 161 2.49 37.83 -51.95
N ILE A 162 3.68 38.29 -51.55
CA ILE A 162 4.70 38.80 -52.46
C ILE A 162 5.23 37.67 -53.35
N PHE A 163 5.55 36.51 -52.76
CA PHE A 163 6.06 35.35 -53.49
C PHE A 163 5.05 34.80 -54.52
N ALA A 164 3.76 34.83 -54.21
CA ALA A 164 2.67 34.42 -55.10
C ALA A 164 2.28 35.49 -56.16
N ASP A 165 3.07 36.57 -56.28
CA ASP A 165 2.86 37.71 -57.18
C ASP A 165 1.49 38.40 -57.02
N LYS A 166 0.91 38.33 -55.81
CA LYS A 166 -0.40 38.92 -55.48
C LYS A 166 -0.27 40.36 -55.00
N TRP A 167 0.48 41.18 -55.71
CA TRP A 167 0.67 42.61 -55.41
C TRP A 167 -0.62 43.42 -55.38
N ASN A 168 -1.65 42.96 -56.12
CA ASN A 168 -2.96 43.60 -56.14
C ASN A 168 -3.63 43.60 -54.74
N ILE A 169 -3.37 42.57 -53.94
CA ILE A 169 -3.92 42.47 -52.58
C ILE A 169 -3.18 43.41 -51.63
N ILE A 170 -1.85 43.43 -51.70
CA ILE A 170 -1.00 44.26 -50.82
C ILE A 170 -1.21 45.76 -51.09
N ARG A 171 -1.38 46.15 -52.35
CA ARG A 171 -1.64 47.55 -52.75
C ARG A 171 -3.09 47.97 -52.48
N SER A 172 -3.99 47.03 -52.19
CA SER A 172 -5.38 47.35 -51.88
C SER A 172 -5.49 48.03 -50.51
N SER A 173 -6.43 48.97 -50.38
CA SER A 173 -6.71 49.64 -49.10
C SER A 173 -7.16 48.69 -47.99
N TYR A 174 -7.67 47.51 -48.33
CA TYR A 174 -8.15 46.52 -47.37
C TYR A 174 -7.02 45.84 -46.59
N TYR A 175 -5.82 45.76 -47.16
CA TYR A 175 -4.68 45.09 -46.55
C TYR A 175 -4.21 45.75 -45.24
N PRO A 176 -3.83 47.05 -45.22
CA PRO A 176 -3.43 47.71 -43.97
C PRO A 176 -4.58 47.82 -42.95
N ILE A 177 -5.83 47.94 -43.42
CA ILE A 177 -7.02 47.94 -42.55
C ILE A 177 -7.16 46.60 -41.83
N SER A 178 -7.01 45.48 -42.55
CA SER A 178 -7.12 44.14 -41.97
C SER A 178 -6.02 43.86 -40.93
N ILE A 179 -4.78 44.28 -41.19
CA ILE A 179 -3.68 44.21 -40.22
C ILE A 179 -3.99 45.06 -38.98
N GLY A 180 -4.49 46.27 -39.17
CA GLY A 180 -4.89 47.16 -38.08
C GLY A 180 -5.98 46.55 -37.18
N ILE A 181 -6.98 45.89 -37.78
CA ILE A 181 -8.04 45.18 -37.04
C ILE A 181 -7.45 44.00 -36.25
N ILE A 182 -6.55 43.22 -36.83
CA ILE A 182 -5.90 42.09 -36.15
C ILE A 182 -5.10 42.58 -34.93
N PHE A 183 -4.28 43.63 -35.10
CA PHE A 183 -3.55 44.22 -33.97
C PHE A 183 -4.49 44.81 -32.91
N GLY A 184 -5.56 45.49 -33.32
CA GLY A 184 -6.58 46.02 -32.41
C GLY A 184 -7.28 44.94 -31.59
N ALA A 185 -7.68 43.83 -32.23
CA ALA A 185 -8.31 42.70 -31.57
C ALA A 185 -7.39 42.04 -30.52
N VAL A 186 -6.10 41.93 -30.82
CA VAL A 186 -5.11 41.38 -29.89
C VAL A 186 -4.94 42.26 -28.65
N VAL A 187 -4.93 43.58 -28.83
CA VAL A 187 -4.87 44.53 -27.70
C VAL A 187 -6.12 44.43 -26.84
N ILE A 188 -7.31 44.35 -27.45
CA ILE A 188 -8.59 44.22 -26.72
C ILE A 188 -8.67 42.89 -25.97
N ALA A 189 -8.35 41.76 -26.62
CA ALA A 189 -8.37 40.45 -26.01
C ALA A 189 -7.46 40.39 -24.77
N LYS A 190 -6.30 41.04 -24.84
CA LYS A 190 -5.36 41.13 -23.73
C LYS A 190 -5.81 42.08 -22.62
N PHE A 191 -6.47 43.19 -22.98
CA PHE A 191 -7.10 44.08 -22.01
C PHE A 191 -8.13 43.32 -21.16
N ILE A 192 -8.98 42.53 -21.82
CA ILE A 192 -9.96 41.68 -21.14
C ILE A 192 -9.27 40.62 -20.28
N MET A 193 -8.25 39.94 -20.79
CA MET A 193 -7.55 38.88 -20.05
C MET A 193 -6.77 39.41 -18.83
N THR A 194 -6.25 40.63 -18.91
CA THR A 194 -5.58 41.30 -17.79
C THR A 194 -6.60 41.74 -16.73
N ASN A 195 -7.74 42.29 -17.15
CA ASN A 195 -8.76 42.76 -16.22
C ASN A 195 -9.48 41.62 -15.48
N ARG A 196 -9.59 40.43 -16.10
CA ARG A 196 -10.18 39.23 -15.49
C ARG A 196 -9.33 38.55 -14.41
N LYS A 197 -8.06 38.94 -14.21
CA LYS A 197 -7.19 38.42 -13.14
C LYS A 197 -7.27 39.24 -11.84
N THR A 198 -8.11 40.27 -11.79
CA THR A 198 -8.24 41.20 -10.64
C THR A 198 -9.54 41.00 -9.84
N ASP A 199 -10.35 40.01 -10.21
CA ASP A 199 -11.45 39.46 -9.40
C ASP A 199 -11.07 38.04 -8.95
#